data_AF-A0A0F8CS64-F1
#
_entry.id   AF-A0A0F8CS64-F1
#
_cell.length_a   1.000
_cell.length_b   1.000
_cell.length_c   1.000
_cell.angle_alpha   90.00
_cell.angle_beta   90.00
_cell.angle_gamma   90.00
#
_symmetry.space_group_name_H-M   'P 1'
#
loop_
_entity.id
_entity.type
_entity.pdbx_description
1 polymer ?
#
loop_
_entity_poly.entity_id
_entity_poly.type
_entity_poly.pdbx_seq_one_letter_code
_entity_poly.pdbx_strand_id
1 'polypeptide(L)'
;MDIEEWEQRHKEAFYDAKEALPYLDGMFVAYNSNIDAIRHLTEEDLSKLVGLFDEAEIQDRVAVYPREIAEPLDFVARLLISMREGKAAEVPAYTADTHEWLKEHLGFDYARMGGQAGIISNLLARLELKKVVAYVPWLSEEQAEYFAATGNLLHPMVENGKVFLKPPGEAFKPGTGSKVNWIFEYSKDLNVTCAGSTFKVPRDNRLIISSRPKWLRLDMDKQIYEHLDSLLPVDGAMLSGYQMIKEEYEDGSTYKDYVEHSVKVIEKLKSLNPELRIHVELTSIQNRLIRKAILTEIVARHVHSLGLDTVEVANALNVLGYEELSYSVIKKGENGIMSLYQGAVQLMKDLDLERVHVHSLGFYICILAKGHPLTLKEQRDALLFSSVLAAAQALNGNIENLTEAEAGLEVPVSVKGLEDLENFQLYCTGRKLCSSDEFEYGYIYGSDHDAVLIPSKVVDRPKATVGIGDTISAGAFAAMLAKMKQKQAGK
;
A
#
# COMPACT_ATOMS: atom_id res chain seq x y z
N MET A 1 9.15 15.58 -23.60
CA MET A 1 10.05 15.29 -22.47
C MET A 1 11.14 14.34 -22.96
N ASP A 2 12.42 14.56 -22.65
CA ASP A 2 13.50 13.68 -23.13
C ASP A 2 13.67 12.45 -22.21
N ILE A 3 13.57 11.24 -22.78
CA ILE A 3 13.69 9.98 -22.04
C ILE A 3 15.10 9.78 -21.47
N GLU A 4 16.16 10.16 -22.20
CA GLU A 4 17.54 9.98 -21.75
C GLU A 4 17.84 10.86 -20.53
N GLU A 5 17.28 12.08 -20.49
CA GLU A 5 17.38 12.94 -19.32
C GLU A 5 16.65 12.34 -18.11
N TRP A 6 15.48 11.72 -18.30
CA TRP A 6 14.78 11.06 -17.21
C TRP A 6 15.50 9.82 -16.71
N GLU A 7 16.13 9.04 -17.59
CA GLU A 7 16.99 7.92 -17.20
C GLU A 7 18.12 8.39 -16.29
N GLN A 8 18.80 9.46 -16.68
CA GLN A 8 19.88 10.05 -15.89
C GLN A 8 19.39 10.58 -14.54
N ARG A 9 18.23 11.25 -14.50
CA ARG A 9 17.63 11.75 -13.24
C ARG A 9 17.26 10.61 -12.28
N HIS A 10 16.75 9.47 -12.78
CA HIS A 10 16.49 8.30 -11.93
C HIS A 10 17.78 7.77 -11.30
N LYS A 11 18.86 7.71 -12.09
CA LYS A 11 20.17 7.26 -11.61
C LYS A 11 20.72 8.18 -10.52
N GLU A 12 20.72 9.49 -10.75
CA GLU A 12 21.16 10.48 -9.76
C GLU A 12 20.34 10.40 -8.48
N ALA A 13 19.01 10.42 -8.61
CA ALA A 13 18.10 10.34 -7.48
C ALA A 13 18.29 9.07 -6.64
N PHE A 14 18.58 7.93 -7.27
CA PHE A 14 18.84 6.69 -6.56
C PHE A 14 20.08 6.78 -5.67
N TYR A 15 21.19 7.26 -6.20
CA TYR A 15 22.44 7.37 -5.43
C TYR A 15 22.36 8.49 -4.39
N ASP A 16 21.72 9.62 -4.70
CA ASP A 16 21.47 10.70 -3.74
C ASP A 16 20.63 10.20 -2.55
N ALA A 17 19.57 9.43 -2.80
CA ALA A 17 18.75 8.84 -1.75
C ALA A 17 19.55 7.81 -0.93
N LYS A 18 20.35 6.96 -1.58
CA LYS A 18 21.24 5.99 -0.91
C LYS A 18 22.20 6.67 0.09
N GLU A 19 22.72 7.85 -0.26
CA GLU A 19 23.57 8.65 0.64
C GLU A 19 22.79 9.37 1.75
N ALA A 20 21.53 9.72 1.51
CA ALA A 20 20.69 10.42 2.47
C ALA A 20 20.04 9.49 3.51
N LEU A 21 19.66 8.26 3.15
CA LEU A 21 18.95 7.33 4.05
C LEU A 21 19.61 7.14 5.44
N PRO A 22 20.95 7.06 5.56
CA PRO A 22 21.63 6.97 6.86
C PRO A 22 21.39 8.15 7.81
N TYR A 23 20.86 9.28 7.35
CA TYR A 23 20.52 10.42 8.20
C TYR A 23 19.23 10.21 9.00
N LEU A 24 18.40 9.22 8.64
CA LEU A 24 17.23 8.84 9.45
C LEU A 24 17.67 8.12 10.73
N ASP A 25 17.09 8.51 11.85
CA ASP A 25 17.26 7.89 13.17
C ASP A 25 16.29 6.71 13.35
N GLY A 26 15.12 6.77 12.73
CA GLY A 26 14.25 5.61 12.58
C GLY A 26 12.86 5.90 12.03
N MET A 27 12.13 4.84 11.71
CA MET A 27 10.73 4.88 11.27
C MET A 27 9.85 4.04 12.19
N PHE A 28 8.69 4.57 12.57
CA PHE A 28 7.61 3.77 13.17
C PHE A 28 6.64 3.29 12.09
N VAL A 29 6.29 2.01 12.06
CA VAL A 29 5.43 1.43 11.02
C VAL A 29 4.33 0.60 11.66
N ALA A 30 3.07 0.95 11.39
CA ALA A 30 1.90 0.28 11.94
C ALA A 30 0.73 0.34 10.93
N TYR A 31 -0.33 -0.45 11.01
CA TYR A 31 -0.67 -1.43 12.04
C TYR A 31 -0.82 -2.85 11.49
N ASN A 32 -1.04 -3.00 10.18
CA ASN A 32 -1.46 -4.27 9.62
C ASN A 32 -0.32 -5.07 9.03
N SER A 33 -0.21 -6.30 9.53
CA SER A 33 0.56 -7.37 8.93
C SER A 33 -0.32 -8.60 8.85
N ASN A 34 -0.14 -9.36 7.78
CA ASN A 34 -0.75 -10.66 7.57
C ASN A 34 0.22 -11.56 6.81
N ILE A 35 -0.15 -12.83 6.69
CA ILE A 35 0.53 -13.78 5.82
C ILE A 35 -0.28 -13.83 4.53
N ASP A 36 0.35 -13.58 3.39
CA ASP A 36 -0.26 -13.87 2.09
C ASP A 36 0.20 -15.26 1.67
N ALA A 37 -0.72 -16.22 1.67
CA ALA A 37 -0.51 -17.58 1.15
C ALA A 37 -0.90 -17.62 -0.33
N ILE A 38 0.03 -17.99 -1.22
CA ILE A 38 -0.16 -17.91 -2.67
C ILE A 38 -0.25 -19.30 -3.29
N ARG A 39 -1.27 -19.50 -4.12
CA ARG A 39 -1.48 -20.70 -4.93
C ARG A 39 -1.68 -20.34 -6.39
N HIS A 40 -0.82 -20.83 -7.27
CA HIS A 40 -1.03 -20.80 -8.71
C HIS A 40 -1.95 -21.95 -9.11
N LEU A 41 -3.13 -21.62 -9.60
CA LEU A 41 -4.14 -22.61 -9.94
C LEU A 41 -3.85 -23.25 -11.31
N THR A 42 -3.85 -24.57 -11.31
CA THR A 42 -3.79 -25.41 -12.50
C THR A 42 -5.17 -25.97 -12.88
N GLU A 43 -5.31 -26.56 -14.06
CA GLU A 43 -6.55 -27.24 -14.45
C GLU A 43 -6.88 -28.44 -13.52
N GLU A 44 -5.85 -29.09 -12.96
CA GLU A 44 -6.00 -30.15 -11.97
C GLU A 44 -6.57 -29.61 -10.66
N ASP A 45 -6.04 -28.49 -10.16
CA ASP A 45 -6.56 -27.84 -8.96
C ASP A 45 -8.03 -27.46 -9.11
N LEU A 46 -8.40 -26.89 -10.26
CA LEU A 46 -9.78 -26.51 -10.54
C LEU A 46 -10.70 -27.71 -10.63
N SER A 47 -10.27 -28.77 -11.31
CA SER A 47 -11.03 -30.02 -11.41
C SER A 47 -11.25 -30.63 -10.03
N LYS A 48 -10.22 -30.61 -9.18
CA LYS A 48 -10.32 -31.04 -7.78
C LYS A 48 -11.32 -30.20 -7.00
N LEU A 49 -11.19 -28.87 -7.03
CA LEU A 49 -12.06 -27.95 -6.29
C LEU A 49 -13.53 -28.03 -6.71
N VAL A 50 -13.80 -28.08 -8.02
CA VAL A 50 -15.16 -28.24 -8.55
C VAL A 50 -15.72 -29.61 -8.17
N GLY A 51 -14.91 -30.67 -8.24
CA GLY A 51 -15.32 -32.03 -7.90
C GLY A 51 -15.64 -32.28 -6.42
N LEU A 52 -15.41 -31.31 -5.53
CA LEU A 52 -15.78 -31.40 -4.11
C LEU A 52 -17.26 -31.07 -3.85
N PHE A 53 -17.98 -30.50 -4.81
CA PHE A 53 -19.36 -30.05 -4.65
C PHE A 53 -20.24 -30.54 -5.80
N ASP A 54 -21.56 -30.50 -5.61
CA ASP A 54 -22.50 -30.70 -6.71
C ASP A 54 -22.43 -29.52 -7.70
N GLU A 55 -22.27 -29.81 -8.99
CA GLU A 55 -22.06 -28.75 -9.99
C GLU A 55 -23.28 -27.82 -10.15
N ALA A 56 -24.50 -28.29 -9.87
CA ALA A 56 -25.69 -27.43 -9.90
C ALA A 56 -25.68 -26.45 -8.71
N GLU A 57 -25.27 -26.89 -7.53
CA GLU A 57 -25.12 -26.02 -6.35
C GLU A 57 -24.06 -24.92 -6.59
N ILE A 58 -22.96 -25.26 -7.29
CA ILE A 58 -21.95 -24.26 -7.69
C ILE A 58 -22.59 -23.21 -8.60
N GLN A 59 -23.38 -23.60 -9.60
CA GLN A 59 -24.02 -22.66 -10.53
C GLN A 59 -25.02 -21.76 -9.82
N ASP A 60 -25.83 -22.32 -8.92
CA ASP A 60 -26.77 -21.57 -8.11
C ASP A 60 -26.02 -20.54 -7.24
N ARG A 61 -24.91 -20.94 -6.62
CA ARG A 61 -24.08 -20.02 -5.83
C ARG A 61 -23.41 -18.94 -6.69
N VAL A 62 -22.94 -19.27 -7.89
CA VAL A 62 -22.39 -18.30 -8.85
C VAL A 62 -23.43 -17.25 -9.23
N ALA A 63 -24.69 -17.66 -9.43
CA ALA A 63 -25.78 -16.73 -9.76
C ALA A 63 -26.10 -15.76 -8.62
N VAL A 64 -25.97 -16.19 -7.35
CA VAL A 64 -26.17 -15.36 -6.16
C VAL A 64 -25.10 -14.28 -5.99
N TYR A 65 -23.86 -14.54 -6.48
CA TYR A 65 -22.71 -13.64 -6.34
C TYR A 65 -22.39 -13.34 -4.85
N PRO A 66 -21.88 -14.31 -4.08
CA PRO A 66 -21.68 -14.14 -2.64
C PRO A 66 -20.64 -13.05 -2.35
N ARG A 67 -20.94 -12.11 -1.44
CA ARG A 67 -20.07 -10.96 -1.14
C ARG A 67 -19.07 -11.21 -0.02
N GLU A 68 -19.14 -12.37 0.60
CA GLU A 68 -18.24 -12.89 1.61
C GLU A 68 -18.05 -14.39 1.40
N ILE A 69 -16.97 -14.96 1.96
CA ILE A 69 -16.75 -16.40 2.01
C ILE A 69 -17.14 -16.88 3.39
N ALA A 70 -18.37 -17.41 3.52
CA ALA A 70 -18.86 -17.99 4.76
C ALA A 70 -18.58 -19.50 4.80
N GLU A 71 -18.57 -20.15 3.63
CA GLU A 71 -18.28 -21.58 3.49
C GLU A 71 -17.48 -21.88 2.21
N PRO A 72 -16.87 -23.07 2.07
CA PRO A 72 -16.06 -23.43 0.89
C PRO A 72 -16.77 -23.28 -0.47
N LEU A 73 -18.09 -23.50 -0.53
CA LEU A 73 -18.87 -23.33 -1.76
C LEU A 73 -18.89 -21.87 -2.26
N ASP A 74 -18.90 -20.89 -1.34
CA ASP A 74 -18.77 -19.47 -1.70
C ASP A 74 -17.44 -19.20 -2.40
N PHE A 75 -16.37 -19.81 -1.90
CA PHE A 75 -15.04 -19.66 -2.47
C PHE A 75 -15.00 -20.17 -3.90
N VAL A 76 -15.45 -21.42 -4.14
CA VAL A 76 -15.46 -22.00 -5.49
C VAL A 76 -16.29 -21.15 -6.44
N ALA A 77 -17.47 -20.68 -6.02
CA ALA A 77 -18.29 -19.80 -6.84
C ALA A 77 -17.59 -18.48 -7.17
N ARG A 78 -16.97 -17.81 -6.19
CA ARG A 78 -16.23 -16.56 -6.43
C ARG A 78 -14.99 -16.74 -7.27
N LEU A 79 -14.32 -17.87 -7.16
CA LEU A 79 -13.20 -18.22 -8.01
C LEU A 79 -13.64 -18.32 -9.48
N LEU A 80 -14.70 -19.08 -9.77
CA LEU A 80 -15.23 -19.22 -11.12
C LEU A 80 -15.68 -17.87 -11.71
N ILE A 81 -16.34 -17.02 -10.92
CA ILE A 81 -16.73 -15.67 -11.34
C ILE A 81 -15.50 -14.84 -11.72
N SER A 82 -14.50 -14.79 -10.83
CA SER A 82 -13.28 -13.99 -10.99
C SER A 82 -12.49 -14.41 -12.24
N MET A 83 -12.42 -15.73 -12.48
CA MET A 83 -11.77 -16.32 -13.65
C MET A 83 -12.53 -16.03 -14.96
N ARG A 84 -13.85 -16.21 -14.96
CA ARG A 84 -14.70 -16.00 -16.14
C ARG A 84 -14.70 -14.54 -16.58
N GLU A 85 -14.77 -13.60 -15.63
CA GLU A 85 -14.77 -12.17 -15.93
C GLU A 85 -13.38 -11.59 -16.19
N GLY A 86 -12.32 -12.29 -15.77
CA GLY A 86 -10.96 -11.80 -15.86
C GLY A 86 -10.70 -10.55 -15.03
N LYS A 87 -11.46 -10.32 -13.96
CA LYS A 87 -11.31 -9.15 -13.06
C LYS A 87 -10.70 -9.59 -11.74
N ALA A 88 -9.83 -8.75 -11.19
CA ALA A 88 -9.28 -9.00 -9.86
C ALA A 88 -10.41 -8.80 -8.85
N ALA A 89 -10.46 -9.65 -7.83
CA ALA A 89 -11.42 -9.51 -6.74
C ALA A 89 -10.77 -9.80 -5.39
N GLU A 90 -11.24 -9.11 -4.36
CA GLU A 90 -10.96 -9.42 -2.97
C GLU A 90 -12.30 -9.68 -2.26
N VAL A 91 -12.38 -10.78 -1.52
CA VAL A 91 -13.60 -11.22 -0.83
C VAL A 91 -13.27 -11.50 0.64
N PRO A 92 -13.98 -10.89 1.60
CA PRO A 92 -13.71 -11.12 3.01
C PRO A 92 -14.16 -12.51 3.45
N ALA A 93 -13.39 -13.13 4.35
CA ALA A 93 -13.77 -14.31 5.12
C ALA A 93 -13.68 -14.00 6.62
N TYR A 94 -14.74 -14.26 7.37
CA TYR A 94 -14.81 -13.93 8.81
C TYR A 94 -14.56 -15.14 9.73
N THR A 95 -14.40 -16.32 9.16
CA THR A 95 -14.10 -17.58 9.86
C THR A 95 -12.67 -18.05 9.58
N ALA A 96 -12.07 -18.74 10.55
CA ALA A 96 -10.81 -19.46 10.36
C ALA A 96 -11.01 -20.78 9.57
N ASP A 97 -12.24 -21.28 9.48
CA ASP A 97 -12.55 -22.56 8.83
C ASP A 97 -12.16 -22.56 7.35
N THR A 98 -12.29 -21.42 6.67
CA THR A 98 -11.84 -21.27 5.28
C THR A 98 -10.33 -21.50 5.14
N HIS A 99 -9.53 -21.01 6.09
CA HIS A 99 -8.08 -21.20 6.06
C HIS A 99 -7.70 -22.68 6.22
N GLU A 100 -8.27 -23.35 7.22
CA GLU A 100 -7.99 -24.76 7.47
C GLU A 100 -8.45 -25.64 6.31
N TRP A 101 -9.65 -25.37 5.77
CA TRP A 101 -10.16 -26.09 4.60
C TRP A 101 -9.24 -25.96 3.38
N LEU A 102 -8.74 -24.74 3.11
CA LEU A 102 -7.81 -24.49 2.00
C LEU A 102 -6.46 -25.19 2.21
N LYS A 103 -5.94 -25.23 3.43
CA LYS A 103 -4.72 -26.00 3.75
C LYS A 103 -4.89 -27.49 3.48
N GLU A 104 -6.02 -28.05 3.91
CA GLU A 104 -6.31 -29.48 3.77
C GLU A 104 -6.56 -29.88 2.31
N HIS A 105 -7.32 -29.07 1.56
CA HIS A 105 -7.82 -29.47 0.24
C HIS A 105 -6.94 -28.98 -0.92
N LEU A 106 -6.13 -27.95 -0.73
CA LEU A 106 -5.36 -27.35 -1.83
C LEU A 106 -3.89 -27.14 -1.47
N GLY A 107 -3.62 -26.58 -0.29
CA GLY A 107 -2.30 -26.08 0.06
C GLY A 107 -1.92 -24.82 -0.73
N PHE A 108 -0.76 -24.25 -0.41
CA PHE A 108 -0.19 -23.09 -1.09
C PHE A 108 1.22 -23.40 -1.56
N ASP A 109 1.67 -22.72 -2.62
CA ASP A 109 2.99 -22.95 -3.21
C ASP A 109 4.08 -22.29 -2.37
N TYR A 110 3.79 -21.08 -1.90
CA TYR A 110 4.62 -20.32 -0.97
C TYR A 110 3.75 -19.32 -0.21
N ALA A 111 4.32 -18.78 0.86
CA ALA A 111 3.71 -17.70 1.62
C ALA A 111 4.74 -16.57 1.79
N ARG A 112 4.24 -15.35 1.97
CA ARG A 112 5.08 -14.17 2.19
C ARG A 112 4.42 -13.20 3.16
N MET A 113 5.22 -12.23 3.61
CA MET A 113 4.71 -11.07 4.32
C MET A 113 3.67 -10.33 3.46
N GLY A 114 2.51 -10.08 4.04
CA GLY A 114 1.45 -9.26 3.50
C GLY A 114 1.00 -8.19 4.49
N GLY A 115 0.11 -7.31 4.03
CA GLY A 115 -0.30 -6.13 4.78
C GLY A 115 0.75 -5.02 4.72
N GLN A 116 0.27 -3.79 4.51
CA GLN A 116 1.10 -2.62 4.24
C GLN A 116 2.19 -2.42 5.31
N ALA A 117 1.84 -2.44 6.61
CA ALA A 117 2.84 -2.22 7.66
C ALA A 117 3.93 -3.29 7.68
N GLY A 118 3.58 -4.56 7.42
CA GLY A 118 4.55 -5.65 7.34
C GLY A 118 5.49 -5.52 6.14
N ILE A 119 4.93 -5.24 4.95
CA ILE A 119 5.69 -5.04 3.70
C ILE A 119 6.64 -3.84 3.83
N ILE A 120 6.13 -2.70 4.30
CA ILE A 120 6.91 -1.47 4.50
C ILE A 120 8.03 -1.71 5.51
N SER A 121 7.75 -2.42 6.60
CA SER A 121 8.75 -2.72 7.63
C SER A 121 9.91 -3.54 7.09
N ASN A 122 9.62 -4.62 6.33
CA ASN A 122 10.65 -5.43 5.67
C ASN A 122 11.46 -4.60 4.67
N LEU A 123 10.79 -3.78 3.84
CA LEU A 123 11.46 -2.92 2.89
C LEU A 123 12.43 -1.96 3.59
N LEU A 124 11.93 -1.16 4.54
CA LEU A 124 12.74 -0.15 5.21
C LEU A 124 13.91 -0.75 6.00
N ALA A 125 13.71 -1.94 6.59
CA ALA A 125 14.78 -2.65 7.26
C ALA A 125 15.91 -3.05 6.30
N ARG A 126 15.53 -3.51 5.10
CA ARG A 126 16.46 -3.92 4.03
C ARG A 126 17.06 -2.74 3.25
N LEU A 127 16.44 -1.57 3.32
CA LEU A 127 17.04 -0.29 2.91
C LEU A 127 18.02 0.25 3.96
N GLU A 128 18.36 -0.54 4.98
CA GLU A 128 19.41 -0.26 5.97
C GLU A 128 19.15 1.00 6.81
N LEU A 129 17.88 1.37 7.03
CA LEU A 129 17.54 2.42 8.00
C LEU A 129 18.10 2.04 9.38
N LYS A 130 18.56 3.01 10.16
CA LYS A 130 19.16 2.75 11.49
C LYS A 130 18.22 1.94 12.41
N LYS A 131 16.92 2.22 12.34
CA LYS A 131 15.89 1.57 13.15
C LYS A 131 14.53 1.58 12.46
N VAL A 132 13.86 0.45 12.47
CA VAL A 132 12.47 0.31 12.04
C VAL A 132 11.71 -0.33 13.20
N VAL A 133 10.73 0.39 13.74
CA VAL A 133 9.85 -0.12 14.80
C VAL A 133 8.52 -0.50 14.17
N ALA A 134 8.34 -1.79 13.91
CA ALA A 134 7.08 -2.35 13.43
C ALA A 134 6.15 -2.60 14.62
N TYR A 135 4.90 -2.14 14.55
CA TYR A 135 3.87 -2.49 15.53
C TYR A 135 2.69 -3.19 14.86
N VAL A 136 2.48 -4.45 15.24
CA VAL A 136 1.37 -5.30 14.80
C VAL A 136 0.64 -5.79 16.05
N PRO A 137 -0.63 -5.40 16.26
CA PRO A 137 -1.33 -5.73 17.52
C PRO A 137 -1.44 -7.24 17.81
N TRP A 138 -1.50 -8.05 16.74
CA TRP A 138 -1.68 -9.50 16.75
C TRP A 138 -0.43 -10.26 16.28
N LEU A 139 0.78 -9.80 16.62
CA LEU A 139 2.00 -10.51 16.23
C LEU A 139 2.03 -11.94 16.82
N SER A 140 1.69 -12.94 15.99
CA SER A 140 1.82 -14.37 16.29
C SER A 140 3.23 -14.86 16.01
N GLU A 141 3.57 -16.05 16.53
CA GLU A 141 4.85 -16.72 16.25
C GLU A 141 5.05 -16.93 14.74
N GLU A 142 4.06 -17.51 14.07
CA GLU A 142 4.09 -17.73 12.61
C GLU A 142 4.19 -16.41 11.83
N GLN A 143 3.47 -15.35 12.23
CA GLN A 143 3.58 -14.05 11.57
C GLN A 143 4.98 -13.44 11.70
N ALA A 144 5.64 -13.68 12.84
CA ALA A 144 6.98 -13.15 13.11
C ALA A 144 8.05 -13.74 12.17
N GLU A 145 7.86 -14.97 11.69
CA GLU A 145 8.78 -15.65 10.75
C GLU A 145 8.88 -14.95 9.39
N TYR A 146 7.85 -14.16 9.01
CA TYR A 146 7.82 -13.44 7.74
C TYR A 146 8.46 -12.04 7.80
N PHE A 147 8.88 -11.58 8.98
CA PHE A 147 9.67 -10.36 9.07
C PHE A 147 11.13 -10.61 8.68
N ALA A 148 11.75 -9.62 8.07
CA ALA A 148 13.16 -9.71 7.68
C ALA A 148 14.04 -9.89 8.93
N ALA A 149 14.95 -10.86 8.90
CA ALA A 149 15.87 -11.15 10.00
C ALA A 149 17.04 -10.16 10.03
N THR A 150 16.76 -8.89 10.32
CA THR A 150 17.75 -7.80 10.38
C THR A 150 17.82 -7.19 11.78
N GLY A 151 19.02 -6.78 12.20
CA GLY A 151 19.23 -6.23 13.55
C GLY A 151 18.59 -4.86 13.81
N ASN A 152 18.16 -4.17 12.75
CA ASN A 152 17.51 -2.86 12.80
C ASN A 152 15.98 -2.92 12.83
N LEU A 153 15.37 -4.10 12.62
CA LEU A 153 13.92 -4.28 12.65
C LEU A 153 13.48 -4.78 14.02
N LEU A 154 12.62 -3.99 14.67
CA LEU A 154 12.20 -4.20 16.05
C LEU A 154 10.69 -4.13 16.17
N HIS A 155 10.16 -4.79 17.19
CA HIS A 155 8.77 -4.74 17.61
C HIS A 155 8.71 -4.50 19.13
N PRO A 156 7.79 -3.66 19.63
CA PRO A 156 7.63 -3.45 21.06
C PRO A 156 7.02 -4.69 21.74
N MET A 157 7.61 -5.09 22.86
CA MET A 157 7.18 -6.19 23.71
C MET A 157 7.04 -5.70 25.15
N VAL A 158 5.99 -6.13 25.83
CA VAL A 158 5.78 -5.83 27.24
C VAL A 158 6.37 -6.96 28.08
N GLU A 159 7.34 -6.65 28.92
CA GLU A 159 7.92 -7.58 29.90
C GLU A 159 7.98 -6.92 31.28
N ASN A 160 7.37 -7.56 32.29
CA ASN A 160 7.36 -7.08 33.68
C ASN A 160 6.90 -5.60 33.83
N GLY A 161 5.89 -5.20 33.06
CA GLY A 161 5.34 -3.84 33.10
C GLY A 161 6.18 -2.78 32.37
N LYS A 162 7.21 -3.17 31.63
CA LYS A 162 8.06 -2.29 30.83
C LYS A 162 8.01 -2.66 29.36
N VAL A 163 8.19 -1.67 28.49
CA VAL A 163 8.24 -1.87 27.04
C VAL A 163 9.68 -1.96 26.58
N PHE A 164 10.00 -3.04 25.87
CA PHE A 164 11.29 -3.28 25.24
C PHE A 164 11.11 -3.41 23.73
N LEU A 165 12.11 -2.95 22.97
CA LEU A 165 12.18 -3.21 21.54
C LEU A 165 13.02 -4.47 21.32
N LYS A 166 12.43 -5.50 20.70
CA LYS A 166 13.09 -6.76 20.36
C LYS A 166 12.85 -7.11 18.89
N PRO A 167 13.67 -7.95 18.26
CA PRO A 167 13.36 -8.50 16.95
C PRO A 167 11.95 -9.14 16.95
N PRO A 168 11.17 -9.06 15.86
CA PRO A 168 9.81 -9.64 15.81
C PRO A 168 9.74 -11.10 16.26
N GLY A 169 10.73 -11.93 15.88
CA GLY A 169 10.84 -13.33 16.30
C GLY A 169 11.03 -13.56 17.82
N GLU A 170 11.32 -12.51 18.58
CA GLU A 170 11.42 -12.55 20.06
C GLU A 170 10.31 -11.75 20.75
N ALA A 171 9.50 -11.02 19.99
CA ALA A 171 8.50 -10.07 20.48
C ALA A 171 7.04 -10.54 20.26
N PHE A 172 6.86 -11.72 19.65
CA PHE A 172 5.53 -12.27 19.37
C PHE A 172 4.76 -12.60 20.67
N LYS A 173 3.44 -12.68 20.55
CA LYS A 173 2.53 -13.04 21.64
C LYS A 173 2.13 -14.51 21.51
N PRO A 174 2.63 -15.42 22.38
CA PRO A 174 2.30 -16.84 22.31
C PRO A 174 0.79 -17.09 22.34
N GLY A 175 0.33 -18.04 21.52
CA GLY A 175 -1.10 -18.39 21.42
C GLY A 175 -1.96 -17.41 20.63
N THR A 176 -1.38 -16.34 20.07
CA THR A 176 -2.08 -15.44 19.14
C THR A 176 -2.19 -16.10 17.77
N GLY A 177 -3.38 -16.05 17.15
CA GLY A 177 -3.59 -16.55 15.79
C GLY A 177 -3.02 -15.61 14.72
N SER A 178 -2.68 -16.16 13.57
CA SER A 178 -2.23 -15.39 12.40
C SER A 178 -3.42 -14.92 11.55
N LYS A 179 -3.32 -13.73 10.98
CA LYS A 179 -4.20 -13.32 9.88
C LYS A 179 -3.59 -13.83 8.58
N VAL A 180 -4.26 -14.77 7.90
CA VAL A 180 -3.79 -15.33 6.63
C VAL A 180 -4.75 -14.95 5.51
N ASN A 181 -4.28 -14.24 4.50
CA ASN A 181 -5.00 -14.06 3.25
C ASN A 181 -4.58 -15.14 2.27
N TRP A 182 -5.51 -15.60 1.45
CA TRP A 182 -5.22 -16.52 0.35
C TRP A 182 -5.28 -15.80 -0.97
N ILE A 183 -4.24 -15.93 -1.78
CA ILE A 183 -4.13 -15.34 -3.11
C ILE A 183 -4.07 -16.49 -4.12
N PHE A 184 -5.09 -16.58 -4.95
CA PHE A 184 -5.20 -17.56 -6.02
C PHE A 184 -4.84 -16.89 -7.33
N GLU A 185 -3.69 -17.21 -7.88
CA GLU A 185 -3.21 -16.68 -9.15
C GLU A 185 -3.57 -17.67 -10.27
N TYR A 186 -4.06 -17.15 -11.39
CA TYR A 186 -4.45 -17.96 -12.54
C TYR A 186 -4.10 -17.25 -13.83
N SER A 187 -3.60 -18.03 -14.80
CA SER A 187 -3.09 -17.52 -16.06
C SER A 187 -4.15 -17.46 -17.14
N LYS A 188 -3.91 -16.59 -18.12
CA LYS A 188 -4.65 -16.55 -19.38
C LYS A 188 -4.70 -17.94 -20.03
N ASP A 189 -5.81 -18.20 -20.71
CA ASP A 189 -6.06 -19.39 -21.53
C ASP A 189 -6.24 -20.71 -20.74
N LEU A 190 -6.19 -20.67 -19.41
CA LEU A 190 -6.53 -21.79 -18.53
C LEU A 190 -7.98 -22.23 -18.78
N ASN A 191 -8.22 -23.52 -19.01
CA ASN A 191 -9.57 -24.05 -19.25
C ASN A 191 -10.26 -24.38 -17.93
N VAL A 192 -11.51 -23.94 -17.80
CA VAL A 192 -12.34 -24.18 -16.62
C VAL A 192 -13.65 -24.81 -17.08
N THR A 193 -14.00 -25.96 -16.49
CA THR A 193 -15.26 -26.67 -16.78
C THR A 193 -16.08 -26.85 -15.52
N CYS A 194 -17.36 -26.48 -15.56
CA CYS A 194 -18.33 -26.68 -14.48
C CYS A 194 -19.74 -26.70 -15.06
N ALA A 195 -20.59 -27.63 -14.61
CA ALA A 195 -21.96 -27.87 -15.07
C ALA A 195 -22.07 -28.02 -16.60
N GLY A 196 -21.11 -28.74 -17.20
CA GLY A 196 -21.03 -28.92 -18.66
C GLY A 196 -20.70 -27.64 -19.46
N SER A 197 -20.45 -26.51 -18.79
CA SER A 197 -20.00 -25.27 -19.42
C SER A 197 -18.49 -25.14 -19.31
N THR A 198 -17.82 -24.82 -20.42
CA THR A 198 -16.37 -24.61 -20.47
C THR A 198 -16.06 -23.17 -20.89
N PHE A 199 -15.13 -22.51 -20.20
CA PHE A 199 -14.61 -21.21 -20.61
C PHE A 199 -13.09 -21.14 -20.43
N LYS A 200 -12.47 -20.15 -21.07
CA LYS A 200 -11.05 -19.83 -20.91
C LYS A 200 -10.89 -18.53 -20.14
N VAL A 201 -9.90 -18.50 -19.25
CA VAL A 201 -9.50 -17.28 -18.54
C VAL A 201 -8.98 -16.24 -19.57
N PRO A 202 -9.50 -15.01 -19.58
CA PRO A 202 -9.16 -14.04 -20.64
C PRO A 202 -7.80 -13.35 -20.44
N ARG A 203 -7.26 -13.34 -19.22
CA ARG A 203 -5.98 -12.72 -18.86
C ARG A 203 -5.46 -13.23 -17.52
N ASP A 204 -4.16 -13.09 -17.28
CA ASP A 204 -3.56 -13.32 -15.97
C ASP A 204 -4.24 -12.47 -14.90
N ASN A 205 -4.63 -13.09 -13.80
CA ASN A 205 -5.29 -12.39 -12.71
C ASN A 205 -5.23 -13.17 -11.39
N ARG A 206 -5.85 -12.60 -10.35
CA ARG A 206 -5.93 -13.19 -9.03
C ARG A 206 -7.29 -13.00 -8.35
N LEU A 207 -7.64 -13.95 -7.49
CA LEU A 207 -8.67 -13.81 -6.45
C LEU A 207 -7.97 -13.75 -5.09
N ILE A 208 -8.36 -12.81 -4.23
CA ILE A 208 -7.90 -12.72 -2.85
C ILE A 208 -9.06 -13.07 -1.91
N ILE A 209 -8.85 -14.01 -1.00
CA ILE A 209 -9.68 -14.17 0.19
C ILE A 209 -8.99 -13.46 1.33
N SER A 210 -9.59 -12.36 1.81
CA SER A 210 -9.04 -11.58 2.91
C SER A 210 -9.62 -12.03 4.24
N SER A 211 -8.80 -12.64 5.09
CA SER A 211 -9.23 -13.06 6.42
C SER A 211 -9.48 -11.84 7.31
N ARG A 212 -10.65 -11.79 7.95
CA ARG A 212 -11.10 -10.73 8.86
C ARG A 212 -11.62 -11.31 10.18
N PRO A 213 -10.78 -12.03 10.95
CA PRO A 213 -11.24 -12.73 12.14
C PRO A 213 -11.93 -11.78 13.12
N LYS A 214 -12.95 -12.29 13.82
CA LYS A 214 -13.74 -11.50 14.77
C LYS A 214 -12.95 -10.97 15.96
N TRP A 215 -11.79 -11.56 16.29
CA TRP A 215 -10.92 -11.10 17.37
C TRP A 215 -9.94 -10.01 16.95
N LEU A 216 -9.74 -9.78 15.65
CA LEU A 216 -8.75 -8.83 15.17
C LEU A 216 -9.22 -7.40 15.42
N ARG A 217 -8.34 -6.59 16.02
CA ARG A 217 -8.56 -5.17 16.32
C ARG A 217 -7.33 -4.37 15.90
N LEU A 218 -7.56 -3.25 15.23
CA LEU A 218 -6.53 -2.25 14.98
C LEU A 218 -6.47 -1.34 16.21
N ASP A 219 -5.71 -1.78 17.22
CA ASP A 219 -5.57 -1.03 18.45
C ASP A 219 -4.16 -1.16 19.05
N MET A 220 -3.75 -0.16 19.83
CA MET A 220 -2.48 -0.19 20.52
C MET A 220 -2.64 -0.80 21.91
N ASP A 221 -1.75 -1.73 22.27
CA ASP A 221 -1.68 -2.23 23.64
C ASP A 221 -1.51 -1.06 24.62
N LYS A 222 -2.28 -1.06 25.70
CA LYS A 222 -2.31 0.05 26.66
C LYS A 222 -0.92 0.36 27.24
N GLN A 223 -0.11 -0.65 27.56
CA GLN A 223 1.21 -0.43 28.15
C GLN A 223 2.18 0.12 27.10
N ILE A 224 2.07 -0.34 25.85
CA ILE A 224 2.82 0.23 24.72
C ILE A 224 2.41 1.68 24.48
N TYR A 225 1.11 1.98 24.50
CA TYR A 225 0.61 3.35 24.39
C TYR A 225 1.15 4.25 25.51
N GLU A 226 1.12 3.79 26.76
CA GLU A 226 1.61 4.52 27.93
C GLU A 226 3.11 4.86 27.81
N HIS A 227 3.90 3.97 27.21
CA HIS A 227 5.35 4.12 27.04
C HIS A 227 5.77 4.37 25.57
N LEU A 228 4.97 5.10 24.79
CA LEU A 228 5.31 5.40 23.38
C LEU A 228 6.67 6.10 23.20
N ASP A 229 7.18 6.76 24.24
CA ASP A 229 8.52 7.33 24.27
C ASP A 229 9.62 6.28 24.13
N SER A 230 9.37 5.03 24.53
CA SER A 230 10.33 3.92 24.37
C SER A 230 10.58 3.54 22.91
N LEU A 231 9.73 4.00 21.97
CA LEU A 231 9.92 3.75 20.54
C LEU A 231 10.94 4.72 19.91
N LEU A 232 11.21 5.86 20.57
CA LEU A 232 12.08 6.92 20.07
C LEU A 232 13.59 6.57 20.11
N PRO A 233 14.44 7.27 19.32
CA PRO A 233 14.08 8.27 18.31
C PRO A 233 13.47 7.64 17.05
N VAL A 234 12.44 8.29 16.48
CA VAL A 234 11.97 8.05 15.10
C VAL A 234 11.67 9.41 14.46
N ASP A 235 11.92 9.55 13.16
CA ASP A 235 11.71 10.80 12.41
C ASP A 235 10.37 10.82 11.67
N GLY A 236 9.79 9.64 11.45
CA GLY A 236 8.49 9.51 10.80
C GLY A 236 7.70 8.33 11.32
N ALA A 237 6.40 8.35 11.01
CA ALA A 237 5.54 7.18 11.14
C ALA A 237 4.78 6.92 9.83
N MET A 238 4.70 5.65 9.44
CA MET A 238 3.85 5.17 8.35
C MET A 238 2.71 4.33 8.93
N LEU A 239 1.48 4.79 8.75
CA LEU A 239 0.28 4.21 9.33
C LEU A 239 -0.65 3.66 8.24
N SER A 240 -1.15 2.45 8.44
CA SER A 240 -1.99 1.72 7.49
C SER A 240 -2.82 0.66 8.20
N GLY A 241 -3.73 0.00 7.48
CA GLY A 241 -4.58 -1.07 8.04
C GLY A 241 -5.98 -0.63 8.47
N TYR A 242 -6.29 0.66 8.42
CA TYR A 242 -7.58 1.22 8.81
C TYR A 242 -8.78 0.61 8.05
N GLN A 243 -8.55 0.01 6.88
CA GLN A 243 -9.55 -0.75 6.12
C GLN A 243 -10.14 -1.96 6.87
N MET A 244 -9.52 -2.38 7.98
CA MET A 244 -10.01 -3.47 8.82
C MET A 244 -10.94 -3.02 9.95
N ILE A 245 -11.11 -1.72 10.16
CA ILE A 245 -12.06 -1.18 11.13
C ILE A 245 -13.50 -1.54 10.69
N LYS A 246 -14.30 -2.04 11.64
CA LYS A 246 -15.71 -2.40 11.46
C LYS A 246 -16.58 -1.32 12.08
N GLU A 247 -17.82 -1.17 11.59
CA GLU A 247 -18.77 -0.22 12.18
C GLU A 247 -19.06 -0.56 13.65
N GLU A 248 -19.32 -1.84 13.91
CA GLU A 248 -19.65 -2.38 15.23
C GLU A 248 -18.85 -3.67 15.49
N TYR A 249 -18.56 -3.90 16.76
CA TYR A 249 -17.89 -5.09 17.27
C TYR A 249 -18.75 -5.78 18.33
N GLU A 250 -18.51 -7.08 18.55
CA GLU A 250 -19.31 -7.91 19.46
C GLU A 250 -19.25 -7.48 20.93
N ASP A 251 -18.19 -6.76 21.30
CA ASP A 251 -17.98 -6.17 22.63
C ASP A 251 -18.70 -4.82 22.82
N GLY A 252 -19.43 -4.34 21.79
CA GLY A 252 -20.15 -3.08 21.79
C GLY A 252 -19.31 -1.86 21.41
N SER A 253 -18.00 -2.02 21.22
CA SER A 253 -17.18 -0.96 20.63
C SER A 253 -17.52 -0.74 19.15
N THR A 254 -17.15 0.42 18.65
CA THR A 254 -17.49 0.88 17.29
C THR A 254 -16.26 1.43 16.59
N TYR A 255 -16.40 1.72 15.30
CA TYR A 255 -15.34 2.40 14.55
C TYR A 255 -14.88 3.71 15.19
N LYS A 256 -15.75 4.42 15.91
CA LYS A 256 -15.43 5.70 16.56
C LYS A 256 -14.36 5.54 17.63
N ASP A 257 -14.44 4.46 18.41
CA ASP A 257 -13.47 4.17 19.47
C ASP A 257 -12.08 3.95 18.86
N TYR A 258 -11.98 3.13 17.81
CA TYR A 258 -10.71 2.84 17.14
C TYR A 258 -10.14 4.03 16.34
N VAL A 259 -11.01 4.88 15.78
CA VAL A 259 -10.60 6.16 15.18
C VAL A 259 -10.01 7.07 16.26
N GLU A 260 -10.70 7.23 17.40
CA GLU A 260 -10.21 8.04 18.52
C GLU A 260 -8.88 7.52 19.08
N HIS A 261 -8.73 6.21 19.23
CA HIS A 261 -7.49 5.59 19.69
C HIS A 261 -6.33 5.88 18.72
N SER A 262 -6.55 5.75 17.41
CA SER A 262 -5.54 6.08 16.40
C SER A 262 -5.12 7.55 16.47
N VAL A 263 -6.08 8.47 16.58
CA VAL A 263 -5.79 9.90 16.74
C VAL A 263 -4.94 10.16 17.99
N LYS A 264 -5.30 9.55 19.13
CA LYS A 264 -4.53 9.65 20.38
C LYS A 264 -3.10 9.13 20.25
N VAL A 265 -2.87 8.08 19.46
CA VAL A 265 -1.52 7.57 19.15
C VAL A 265 -0.75 8.61 18.34
N ILE A 266 -1.35 9.16 17.28
CA ILE A 266 -0.71 10.17 16.42
C ILE A 266 -0.36 11.41 17.22
N GLU A 267 -1.29 11.93 18.01
CA GLU A 267 -1.07 13.11 18.86
C GLU A 267 0.05 12.87 19.88
N LYS A 268 0.06 11.69 20.53
CA LYS A 268 1.12 11.35 21.47
C LYS A 268 2.49 11.25 20.79
N LEU A 269 2.58 10.62 19.61
CA LEU A 269 3.83 10.58 18.82
C LEU A 269 4.33 11.99 18.48
N LYS A 270 3.45 12.88 18.00
CA LYS A 270 3.81 14.27 17.71
C LYS A 270 4.20 15.06 18.97
N SER A 271 3.59 14.77 20.12
CA SER A 271 3.96 15.42 21.38
C SER A 271 5.36 15.04 21.85
N LEU A 272 5.79 13.80 21.55
CA LEU A 272 7.11 13.28 21.90
C LEU A 272 8.19 13.70 20.90
N ASN A 273 7.81 13.92 19.64
CA ASN A 273 8.68 14.51 18.61
C ASN A 273 7.87 15.48 17.72
N PRO A 274 7.92 16.81 17.97
CA PRO A 274 7.18 17.80 17.19
C PRO A 274 7.57 17.89 15.70
N GLU A 275 8.78 17.45 15.36
CA GLU A 275 9.27 17.44 13.96
C GLU A 275 8.82 16.16 13.21
N LEU A 276 8.25 15.19 13.92
CA LEU A 276 7.85 13.91 13.35
C LEU A 276 6.77 14.08 12.27
N ARG A 277 7.01 13.46 11.12
CA ARG A 277 6.05 13.44 10.01
C ARG A 277 5.28 12.13 9.98
N ILE A 278 3.99 12.23 9.69
CA ILE A 278 3.04 11.11 9.67
C ILE A 278 2.60 10.92 8.22
N HIS A 279 2.75 9.70 7.74
CA HIS A 279 2.23 9.26 6.47
C HIS A 279 1.13 8.23 6.68
N VAL A 280 0.04 8.33 5.92
CA VAL A 280 -0.97 7.28 5.83
C VAL A 280 -0.95 6.70 4.42
N GLU A 281 -0.82 5.37 4.34
CA GLU A 281 -1.05 4.63 3.10
C GLU A 281 -2.53 4.23 3.06
N LEU A 282 -3.27 4.84 2.13
CA LEU A 282 -4.67 4.51 1.92
C LEU A 282 -4.79 3.22 1.13
N THR A 283 -5.93 2.55 1.25
CA THR A 283 -6.25 1.45 0.35
C THR A 283 -7.75 1.39 0.06
N SER A 284 -8.18 0.41 -0.73
CA SER A 284 -9.59 0.11 -0.97
C SER A 284 -10.33 -0.21 0.35
N ILE A 285 -11.20 0.71 0.76
CA ILE A 285 -12.08 0.56 1.93
C ILE A 285 -13.51 0.47 1.42
N GLN A 286 -14.12 -0.72 1.40
CA GLN A 286 -15.46 -0.92 0.82
C GLN A 286 -16.55 -0.13 1.56
N ASN A 287 -16.44 -0.03 2.88
CA ASN A 287 -17.41 0.67 3.70
C ASN A 287 -17.23 2.20 3.61
N ARG A 288 -18.22 2.89 3.01
CA ARG A 288 -18.18 4.34 2.81
C ARG A 288 -18.18 5.15 4.11
N LEU A 289 -18.86 4.67 5.15
CA LEU A 289 -18.87 5.33 6.46
C LEU A 289 -17.46 5.31 7.07
N ILE A 290 -16.84 4.14 7.11
CA ILE A 290 -15.48 3.95 7.63
C ILE A 290 -14.47 4.74 6.80
N ARG A 291 -14.56 4.67 5.46
CA ARG A 291 -13.69 5.43 4.57
C ARG A 291 -13.77 6.93 4.85
N LYS A 292 -14.98 7.47 5.02
CA LYS A 292 -15.18 8.88 5.35
C LYS A 292 -14.57 9.23 6.70
N ALA A 293 -14.84 8.43 7.73
CA ALA A 293 -14.31 8.66 9.08
C ALA A 293 -12.77 8.67 9.08
N ILE A 294 -12.13 7.71 8.41
CA ILE A 294 -10.66 7.68 8.28
C ILE A 294 -10.15 8.97 7.64
N LEU A 295 -10.75 9.40 6.53
CA LEU A 295 -10.31 10.61 5.82
C LEU A 295 -10.54 11.87 6.67
N THR A 296 -11.71 12.03 7.29
CA THR A 296 -12.08 13.30 7.95
C THR A 296 -11.69 13.38 9.42
N GLU A 297 -11.48 12.26 10.09
CA GLU A 297 -11.22 12.20 11.54
C GLU A 297 -9.80 11.76 11.87
N ILE A 298 -9.13 10.99 11.00
CA ILE A 298 -7.71 10.60 11.16
C ILE A 298 -6.82 11.42 10.22
N VAL A 299 -7.05 11.31 8.90
CA VAL A 299 -6.15 11.89 7.91
C VAL A 299 -6.19 13.42 7.99
N ALA A 300 -7.39 13.99 7.91
CA ALA A 300 -7.57 15.42 8.11
C ALA A 300 -7.04 15.81 9.49
N ARG A 301 -6.21 16.87 9.53
CA ARG A 301 -5.64 17.50 10.75
C ARG A 301 -4.52 16.74 11.45
N HIS A 302 -4.46 15.41 11.38
CA HIS A 302 -3.45 14.65 12.14
C HIS A 302 -2.34 14.06 11.27
N VAL A 303 -2.53 13.98 9.95
CA VAL A 303 -1.57 13.39 9.01
C VAL A 303 -0.93 14.48 8.15
N HIS A 304 0.32 14.27 7.70
CA HIS A 304 1.04 15.22 6.86
C HIS A 304 1.12 14.75 5.40
N SER A 305 1.22 13.44 5.18
CA SER A 305 1.44 12.82 3.87
C SER A 305 0.42 11.69 3.63
N LEU A 306 -0.19 11.65 2.45
CA LEU A 306 -1.11 10.58 2.05
C LEU A 306 -0.58 9.89 0.78
N GLY A 307 -0.54 8.55 0.79
CA GLY A 307 -0.23 7.71 -0.36
C GLY A 307 -1.46 6.95 -0.82
N LEU A 308 -1.69 6.89 -2.14
CA LEU A 308 -2.86 6.26 -2.75
C LEU A 308 -2.72 6.04 -4.26
N ASP A 309 -3.43 5.04 -4.80
CA ASP A 309 -3.54 4.82 -6.24
C ASP A 309 -4.67 5.63 -6.90
N THR A 310 -4.78 5.53 -8.24
CA THR A 310 -5.80 6.23 -9.04
C THR A 310 -7.25 5.91 -8.62
N VAL A 311 -7.53 4.66 -8.27
CA VAL A 311 -8.88 4.22 -7.86
C VAL A 311 -9.20 4.72 -6.45
N GLU A 312 -8.20 4.75 -5.58
CA GLU A 312 -8.29 5.25 -4.22
C GLU A 312 -8.51 6.76 -4.17
N VAL A 313 -7.90 7.54 -5.08
CA VAL A 313 -8.24 8.97 -5.27
C VAL A 313 -9.73 9.12 -5.56
N ALA A 314 -10.25 8.39 -6.55
CA ALA A 314 -11.66 8.45 -6.90
C ALA A 314 -12.57 8.03 -5.73
N ASN A 315 -12.18 7.00 -5.00
CA ASN A 315 -12.87 6.51 -3.82
C ASN A 315 -12.92 7.52 -2.68
N ALA A 316 -11.84 8.26 -2.45
CA ALA A 316 -11.77 9.31 -1.45
C ALA A 316 -12.65 10.51 -1.86
N LEU A 317 -12.51 11.00 -3.10
CA LEU A 317 -13.35 12.06 -3.65
C LEU A 317 -14.85 11.76 -3.53
N ASN A 318 -15.25 10.52 -3.80
CA ASN A 318 -16.65 10.10 -3.74
C ASN A 318 -17.28 10.26 -2.35
N VAL A 319 -16.54 9.99 -1.27
CA VAL A 319 -17.08 10.11 0.10
C VAL A 319 -16.95 11.53 0.67
N LEU A 320 -16.13 12.36 0.01
CA LEU A 320 -15.95 13.79 0.31
C LEU A 320 -16.93 14.69 -0.47
N GLY A 321 -17.79 14.12 -1.33
CA GLY A 321 -18.84 14.86 -2.05
C GLY A 321 -18.43 15.37 -3.44
N TYR A 322 -17.43 14.75 -4.07
CA TYR A 322 -16.95 15.06 -5.41
C TYR A 322 -17.24 13.90 -6.38
N GLU A 323 -18.50 13.48 -6.48
CA GLU A 323 -18.90 12.31 -7.27
C GLU A 323 -18.59 12.46 -8.77
N GLU A 324 -18.75 13.66 -9.33
CA GLU A 324 -18.46 13.92 -10.75
C GLU A 324 -16.96 13.83 -11.06
N LEU A 325 -16.12 14.39 -10.19
CA LEU A 325 -14.66 14.31 -10.33
C LEU A 325 -14.17 12.88 -10.09
N SER A 326 -14.73 12.20 -9.08
CA SER A 326 -14.50 10.77 -8.83
C SER A 326 -14.78 9.91 -10.07
N TYR A 327 -15.93 10.10 -10.70
CA TYR A 327 -16.28 9.40 -11.95
C TYR A 327 -15.30 9.72 -13.08
N SER A 328 -14.88 10.99 -13.19
CA SER A 328 -13.94 11.44 -14.22
C SER A 328 -12.55 10.84 -14.05
N VAL A 329 -12.08 10.64 -12.81
CA VAL A 329 -10.81 9.95 -12.51
C VAL A 329 -10.84 8.48 -12.95
N ILE A 330 -11.96 7.78 -12.73
CA ILE A 330 -12.09 6.35 -13.09
C ILE A 330 -12.24 6.17 -14.61
N LYS A 331 -12.84 7.15 -15.30
CA LYS A 331 -13.11 7.05 -16.72
C LYS A 331 -11.79 7.10 -17.50
N LYS A 332 -11.36 5.95 -18.04
CA LYS A 332 -10.22 5.86 -18.95
C LYS A 332 -10.51 6.67 -20.22
N GLY A 333 -9.76 7.75 -20.41
CA GLY A 333 -9.85 8.65 -21.57
C GLY A 333 -8.77 9.73 -21.50
N GLU A 334 -8.70 10.58 -22.53
CA GLU A 334 -7.67 11.62 -22.69
C GLU A 334 -7.58 12.57 -21.48
N ASN A 335 -8.68 12.79 -20.75
CA ASN A 335 -8.73 13.66 -19.58
C ASN A 335 -8.43 12.96 -18.24
N GLY A 336 -8.02 11.68 -18.26
CA GLY A 336 -7.83 10.88 -17.05
C GLY A 336 -6.77 11.47 -16.11
N ILE A 337 -5.59 11.80 -16.64
CA ILE A 337 -4.50 12.41 -15.85
C ILE A 337 -4.85 13.81 -15.33
N MET A 338 -5.62 14.59 -16.10
CA MET A 338 -6.09 15.92 -15.67
C MET A 338 -7.05 15.81 -14.48
N SER A 339 -8.00 14.87 -14.56
CA SER A 339 -8.95 14.60 -13.48
C SER A 339 -8.24 14.06 -12.24
N LEU A 340 -7.24 13.19 -12.44
CA LEU A 340 -6.41 12.65 -11.36
C LEU A 340 -5.64 13.75 -10.63
N TYR A 341 -4.99 14.65 -11.38
CA TYR A 341 -4.30 15.81 -10.82
C TYR A 341 -5.26 16.71 -10.03
N GLN A 342 -6.40 17.09 -10.62
CA GLN A 342 -7.42 17.90 -9.93
C GLN A 342 -7.94 17.21 -8.67
N GLY A 343 -8.15 15.89 -8.73
CA GLY A 343 -8.52 15.07 -7.59
C GLY A 343 -7.49 15.13 -6.47
N ALA A 344 -6.21 14.93 -6.79
CA ALA A 344 -5.12 14.99 -5.81
C ALA A 344 -5.01 16.39 -5.16
N VAL A 345 -5.18 17.46 -5.94
CA VAL A 345 -5.23 18.84 -5.43
C VAL A 345 -6.42 19.03 -4.49
N GLN A 346 -7.59 18.51 -4.85
CA GLN A 346 -8.78 18.60 -4.00
C GLN A 346 -8.59 17.87 -2.67
N LEU A 347 -8.01 16.66 -2.70
CA LEU A 347 -7.67 15.91 -1.49
C LEU A 347 -6.68 16.65 -0.60
N MET A 348 -5.63 17.26 -1.17
CA MET A 348 -4.67 18.04 -0.39
C MET A 348 -5.37 19.19 0.35
N LYS A 349 -6.28 19.91 -0.33
CA LYS A 349 -7.02 21.05 0.23
C LYS A 349 -8.02 20.61 1.31
N ASP A 350 -8.85 19.60 1.04
CA ASP A 350 -9.92 19.20 1.97
C ASP A 350 -9.40 18.48 3.21
N LEU A 351 -8.25 17.81 3.09
CA LEU A 351 -7.64 17.04 4.17
C LEU A 351 -6.49 17.81 4.86
N ASP A 352 -6.20 19.04 4.42
CA ASP A 352 -5.16 19.91 5.00
C ASP A 352 -3.79 19.22 5.09
N LEU A 353 -3.37 18.59 3.98
CA LEU A 353 -2.16 17.78 3.91
C LEU A 353 -0.97 18.59 3.39
N GLU A 354 0.23 18.32 3.92
CA GLU A 354 1.48 18.85 3.35
C GLU A 354 1.80 18.21 1.99
N ARG A 355 1.40 16.94 1.80
CA ARG A 355 1.76 16.12 0.64
C ARG A 355 0.69 15.09 0.28
N VAL A 356 0.32 15.00 -0.99
CA VAL A 356 -0.53 13.92 -1.54
C VAL A 356 0.23 13.24 -2.67
N HIS A 357 0.57 11.97 -2.51
CA HIS A 357 1.34 11.18 -3.44
C HIS A 357 0.49 10.11 -4.11
N VAL A 358 0.19 10.37 -5.38
CA VAL A 358 -0.58 9.47 -6.22
C VAL A 358 0.36 8.69 -7.11
N HIS A 359 0.33 7.36 -6.97
CA HIS A 359 1.09 6.47 -7.84
C HIS A 359 0.16 5.80 -8.86
N SER A 360 0.36 6.14 -10.14
CA SER A 360 -0.33 5.51 -11.27
C SER A 360 0.65 4.64 -12.04
N LEU A 361 0.13 3.70 -12.84
CA LEU A 361 0.95 2.95 -13.77
C LEU A 361 1.54 3.92 -14.81
N GLY A 362 2.87 4.00 -14.89
CA GLY A 362 3.58 4.81 -15.88
C GLY A 362 4.02 6.20 -15.38
N PHE A 363 3.40 6.75 -14.35
CA PHE A 363 3.75 8.07 -13.82
C PHE A 363 3.28 8.26 -12.37
N TYR A 364 3.96 9.13 -11.62
CA TYR A 364 3.54 9.57 -10.29
C TYR A 364 3.21 11.06 -10.29
N ILE A 365 2.25 11.45 -9.46
CA ILE A 365 1.87 12.85 -9.19
C ILE A 365 2.01 13.08 -7.69
N CYS A 366 2.76 14.10 -7.30
CA CYS A 366 2.89 14.51 -5.91
C CYS A 366 2.47 15.98 -5.79
N ILE A 367 1.37 16.23 -5.08
CA ILE A 367 0.89 17.58 -4.76
C ILE A 367 1.48 17.99 -3.41
N LEU A 368 1.96 19.23 -3.33
CA LEU A 368 2.66 19.76 -2.17
C LEU A 368 2.02 21.07 -1.73
N ALA A 369 1.74 21.20 -0.43
CA ALA A 369 1.38 22.47 0.16
C ALA A 369 2.55 23.46 0.05
N LYS A 370 2.24 24.76 -0.08
CA LYS A 370 3.27 25.80 -0.11
C LYS A 370 4.04 25.84 1.21
N GLY A 371 5.33 26.18 1.12
CA GLY A 371 6.20 26.33 2.29
C GLY A 371 6.82 25.03 2.79
N HIS A 372 6.68 23.92 2.06
CA HIS A 372 7.40 22.69 2.36
C HIS A 372 8.94 22.94 2.43
N PRO A 373 9.67 22.36 3.40
CA PRO A 373 11.11 22.66 3.62
C PRO A 373 12.05 22.13 2.53
N LEU A 374 11.57 21.21 1.69
CA LEU A 374 12.27 20.69 0.52
C LEU A 374 11.84 21.39 -0.76
N THR A 375 12.80 21.56 -1.67
CA THR A 375 12.58 22.04 -3.04
C THR A 375 11.85 20.99 -3.89
N LEU A 376 11.29 21.41 -5.04
CA LEU A 376 10.67 20.48 -5.98
C LEU A 376 11.65 19.47 -6.58
N LYS A 377 12.93 19.84 -6.75
CA LYS A 377 13.98 18.89 -7.13
C LYS A 377 14.11 17.78 -6.09
N GLU A 378 14.27 18.14 -4.82
CA GLU A 378 14.45 17.16 -3.74
C GLU A 378 13.21 16.26 -3.57
N GLN A 379 12.01 16.81 -3.75
CA GLN A 379 10.77 16.03 -3.77
C GLN A 379 10.72 15.07 -4.97
N ARG A 380 11.09 15.54 -6.15
CA ARG A 380 11.17 14.72 -7.37
C ARG A 380 12.15 13.59 -7.23
N ASP A 381 13.33 13.85 -6.68
CA ASP A 381 14.35 12.83 -6.52
C ASP A 381 13.88 11.73 -5.55
N ALA A 382 13.11 12.07 -4.51
CA ALA A 382 12.45 11.08 -3.67
C ALA A 382 11.42 10.20 -4.44
N LEU A 383 10.66 10.78 -5.36
CA LEU A 383 9.75 10.02 -6.23
C LEU A 383 10.52 9.11 -7.19
N LEU A 384 11.59 9.62 -7.80
CA LEU A 384 12.40 8.88 -8.76
C LEU A 384 13.07 7.67 -8.09
N PHE A 385 13.63 7.87 -6.89
CA PHE A 385 14.13 6.78 -6.06
C PHE A 385 13.05 5.72 -5.81
N SER A 386 11.84 6.13 -5.43
CA SER A 386 10.73 5.20 -5.21
C SER A 386 10.31 4.45 -6.47
N SER A 387 10.40 5.07 -7.65
CA SER A 387 10.14 4.39 -8.93
C SER A 387 11.19 3.33 -9.23
N VAL A 388 12.44 3.55 -8.86
CA VAL A 388 13.51 2.54 -9.00
C VAL A 388 13.26 1.37 -8.07
N LEU A 389 12.87 1.62 -6.82
CA LEU A 389 12.48 0.55 -5.88
C LEU A 389 11.30 -0.26 -6.41
N ALA A 390 10.27 0.42 -6.92
CA ALA A 390 9.09 -0.24 -7.51
C ALA A 390 9.47 -1.16 -8.66
N ALA A 391 10.36 -0.71 -9.54
CA ALA A 391 10.88 -1.48 -10.66
C ALA A 391 11.69 -2.70 -10.19
N ALA A 392 12.58 -2.53 -9.20
CA ALA A 392 13.34 -3.64 -8.62
C ALA A 392 12.43 -4.68 -7.95
N GLN A 393 11.45 -4.22 -7.16
CA GLN A 393 10.43 -5.07 -6.54
C GLN A 393 9.63 -5.84 -7.59
N ALA A 394 9.23 -5.19 -8.68
CA ALA A 394 8.50 -5.82 -9.77
C ALA A 394 9.34 -6.87 -10.53
N LEU A 395 10.63 -6.61 -10.77
CA LEU A 395 11.56 -7.55 -11.40
C LEU A 395 11.82 -8.78 -10.54
N ASN A 396 12.17 -8.56 -9.27
CA ASN A 396 12.72 -9.59 -8.40
C ASN A 396 11.66 -10.27 -7.53
N GLY A 397 10.50 -9.64 -7.36
CA GLY A 397 9.41 -10.03 -6.47
C GLY A 397 9.60 -9.58 -5.01
N ASN A 398 10.82 -9.18 -4.66
CA ASN A 398 11.28 -8.67 -3.38
C ASN A 398 12.55 -7.84 -3.59
N ILE A 399 12.84 -6.95 -2.64
CA ILE A 399 14.15 -6.30 -2.50
C ILE A 399 14.78 -6.88 -1.22
N GLU A 400 15.99 -7.44 -1.28
CA GLU A 400 16.71 -7.91 -0.08
C GLU A 400 17.70 -6.88 0.49
N ASN A 401 18.20 -5.95 -0.32
CA ASN A 401 19.11 -4.88 0.09
C ASN A 401 19.16 -3.73 -0.93
N LEU A 402 19.81 -2.61 -0.57
CA LEU A 402 20.00 -1.45 -1.44
C LEU A 402 20.75 -1.77 -2.75
N THR A 403 21.66 -2.74 -2.75
CA THR A 403 22.40 -3.13 -3.98
C THR A 403 21.48 -3.83 -4.96
N GLU A 404 20.61 -4.73 -4.51
CA GLU A 404 19.61 -5.36 -5.38
C GLU A 404 18.58 -4.36 -5.92
N ALA A 405 18.29 -3.29 -5.16
CA ALA A 405 17.41 -2.22 -5.62
C ALA A 405 17.98 -1.46 -6.84
N GLU A 406 19.30 -1.48 -7.06
CA GLU A 406 19.93 -0.87 -8.25
C GLU A 406 19.47 -1.52 -9.56
N ALA A 407 19.04 -2.79 -9.53
CA ALA A 407 18.49 -3.46 -10.71
C ALA A 407 17.25 -2.74 -11.29
N GLY A 408 16.53 -1.97 -10.48
CA GLY A 408 15.44 -1.13 -10.95
C GLY A 408 15.88 -0.06 -11.93
N LEU A 409 17.16 0.38 -11.91
CA LEU A 409 17.69 1.37 -12.86
C LEU A 409 17.73 0.85 -14.30
N GLU A 410 17.91 -0.45 -14.48
CA GLU A 410 17.96 -1.11 -15.80
C GLU A 410 16.58 -1.23 -16.46
N VAL A 411 15.50 -0.97 -15.71
CA VAL A 411 14.14 -0.94 -16.27
C VAL A 411 13.93 0.40 -16.98
N PRO A 412 13.53 0.41 -18.26
CA PRO A 412 13.36 1.65 -18.99
C PRO A 412 12.22 2.49 -18.41
N VAL A 413 12.36 3.81 -18.51
CA VAL A 413 11.27 4.76 -18.28
C VAL A 413 10.08 4.41 -19.18
N SER A 414 8.87 4.44 -18.62
CA SER A 414 7.66 4.08 -19.37
C SER A 414 7.37 5.08 -20.48
N VAL A 415 7.50 4.65 -21.73
CA VAL A 415 7.10 5.45 -22.92
C VAL A 415 5.63 5.87 -22.82
N LYS A 416 4.75 4.94 -22.43
CA LYS A 416 3.32 5.23 -22.26
C LYS A 416 3.08 6.28 -21.17
N GLY A 417 3.79 6.19 -20.04
CA GLY A 417 3.71 7.17 -18.98
C GLY A 417 4.22 8.56 -19.39
N LEU A 418 5.29 8.60 -20.19
CA LEU A 418 5.82 9.83 -20.77
C LEU A 418 4.79 10.49 -21.71
N GLU A 419 4.17 9.73 -22.60
CA GLU A 419 3.09 10.22 -23.48
C GLU A 419 1.91 10.79 -22.68
N ASP A 420 1.51 10.13 -21.60
CA ASP A 420 0.42 10.59 -20.74
C ASP A 420 0.77 11.92 -20.05
N LEU A 421 2.04 12.11 -19.64
CA LEU A 421 2.55 13.38 -19.10
C LEU A 421 2.65 14.47 -20.17
N GLU A 422 3.07 14.15 -21.40
CA GLU A 422 3.12 15.11 -22.51
C GLU A 422 1.72 15.61 -22.88
N ASN A 423 0.72 14.74 -22.87
CA ASN A 423 -0.69 15.15 -23.02
C ASN A 423 -1.12 16.09 -21.89
N PHE A 424 -0.65 15.85 -20.67
CA PHE A 424 -0.93 16.71 -19.53
C PHE A 424 -0.19 18.06 -19.58
N GLN A 425 0.98 18.14 -20.21
CA GLN A 425 1.73 19.39 -20.40
C GLN A 425 0.90 20.46 -21.12
N LEU A 426 0.12 20.06 -22.13
CA LEU A 426 -0.77 20.97 -22.87
C LEU A 426 -1.81 21.60 -21.94
N TYR A 427 -2.37 20.81 -21.00
CA TYR A 427 -3.29 21.30 -19.98
C TYR A 427 -2.59 22.29 -19.03
N CYS A 428 -1.40 21.94 -18.51
CA CYS A 428 -0.68 22.77 -17.55
C CYS A 428 -0.26 24.12 -18.13
N THR A 429 0.33 24.11 -19.33
CA THR A 429 0.78 25.32 -20.02
C THR A 429 -0.40 26.19 -20.44
N GLY A 430 -1.48 25.59 -20.98
CA GLY A 430 -2.71 26.30 -21.34
C GLY A 430 -3.41 26.96 -20.14
N ARG A 431 -3.32 26.36 -18.96
CA ARG A 431 -3.83 26.90 -17.69
C ARG A 431 -2.83 27.80 -16.95
N LYS A 432 -1.62 27.99 -17.51
CA LYS A 432 -0.51 28.74 -16.90
C LYS A 432 -0.13 28.24 -15.49
N LEU A 433 -0.21 26.92 -15.28
CA LEU A 433 0.26 26.28 -14.05
C LEU A 433 1.79 26.19 -14.00
N CYS A 434 2.41 26.10 -15.17
CA CYS A 434 3.87 26.12 -15.36
C CYS A 434 4.20 26.51 -16.80
N SER A 435 5.47 26.84 -17.04
CA SER A 435 6.07 26.92 -18.37
C SER A 435 6.37 25.54 -18.95
N SER A 436 6.70 25.48 -20.24
CA SER A 436 7.13 24.24 -20.89
C SER A 436 8.41 23.69 -20.24
N ASP A 437 9.40 24.57 -20.04
CA ASP A 437 10.69 24.22 -19.47
C ASP A 437 10.54 23.66 -18.04
N GLU A 438 9.73 24.29 -17.19
CA GLU A 438 9.46 23.78 -15.84
C GLU A 438 8.81 22.38 -15.86
N PHE A 439 7.89 22.15 -16.80
CA PHE A 439 7.22 20.85 -16.95
C PHE A 439 8.19 19.76 -17.39
N GLU A 440 9.18 20.07 -18.23
CA GLU A 440 10.21 19.10 -18.65
C GLU A 440 11.05 18.59 -17.48
N TYR A 441 11.23 19.39 -16.42
CA TYR A 441 11.83 18.95 -15.16
C TYR A 441 10.85 18.25 -14.21
N GLY A 442 9.56 18.21 -14.57
CA GLY A 442 8.48 17.63 -13.77
C GLY A 442 7.91 18.59 -12.74
N TYR A 443 8.05 19.91 -12.91
CA TYR A 443 7.67 20.90 -11.90
C TYR A 443 6.41 21.68 -12.27
N ILE A 444 5.57 21.92 -11.27
CA ILE A 444 4.49 22.88 -11.32
C ILE A 444 4.62 23.82 -10.12
N TYR A 445 4.78 25.11 -10.40
CA TYR A 445 4.84 26.18 -9.39
C TYR A 445 3.51 26.92 -9.35
N GLY A 446 2.54 26.37 -8.61
CA GLY A 446 1.23 26.99 -8.48
C GLY A 446 1.20 28.09 -7.42
N SER A 447 0.16 28.92 -7.48
CA SER A 447 -0.13 29.94 -6.45
C SER A 447 -0.52 29.32 -5.12
N ASP A 448 -1.35 28.26 -5.18
CA ASP A 448 -1.98 27.63 -4.01
C ASP A 448 -1.24 26.38 -3.55
N HIS A 449 -0.57 25.70 -4.47
CA HIS A 449 0.12 24.43 -4.24
C HIS A 449 1.24 24.29 -5.28
N ASP A 450 2.27 23.53 -4.94
CA ASP A 450 3.25 23.07 -5.91
C ASP A 450 2.97 21.61 -6.28
N ALA A 451 3.53 21.15 -7.39
CA ALA A 451 3.48 19.73 -7.73
C ALA A 451 4.74 19.23 -8.41
N VAL A 452 4.98 17.94 -8.24
CA VAL A 452 6.00 17.19 -8.95
C VAL A 452 5.37 16.04 -9.72
N LEU A 453 5.78 15.86 -10.96
CA LEU A 453 5.36 14.77 -11.82
C LEU A 453 6.60 14.06 -12.37
N ILE A 454 6.59 12.73 -12.34
CA ILE A 454 7.66 11.92 -12.92
C ILE A 454 7.08 10.79 -13.77
N PRO A 455 7.71 10.44 -14.91
CA PRO A 455 7.46 9.16 -15.54
C PRO A 455 8.11 8.06 -14.68
N SER A 456 7.43 6.93 -14.52
CA SER A 456 7.95 5.80 -13.74
C SER A 456 8.59 4.73 -14.63
N LYS A 457 9.48 3.93 -14.06
CA LYS A 457 10.02 2.70 -14.67
C LYS A 457 9.02 1.55 -14.50
N VAL A 458 8.60 0.94 -15.61
CA VAL A 458 7.55 -0.08 -15.62
C VAL A 458 8.09 -1.39 -16.20
N VAL A 459 7.88 -2.48 -15.47
CA VAL A 459 8.28 -3.83 -15.89
C VAL A 459 7.15 -4.48 -16.68
N ASP A 460 7.42 -4.90 -17.92
CA ASP A 460 6.41 -5.53 -18.79
C ASP A 460 5.91 -6.88 -18.26
N ARG A 461 6.79 -7.67 -17.64
CA ARG A 461 6.49 -9.00 -17.09
C ARG A 461 6.96 -9.08 -15.64
N PRO A 462 6.22 -8.48 -14.69
CA PRO A 462 6.62 -8.46 -13.29
C PRO A 462 6.53 -9.86 -12.68
N LYS A 463 7.51 -10.22 -11.84
CA LYS A 463 7.49 -11.46 -11.07
C LYS A 463 6.45 -11.41 -9.94
N ALA A 464 6.24 -10.23 -9.35
CA ALA A 464 5.15 -9.99 -8.42
C ALA A 464 4.64 -8.56 -8.54
N THR A 465 3.35 -8.36 -8.27
CA THR A 465 2.71 -7.02 -8.28
C THR A 465 2.20 -6.59 -6.90
N VAL A 466 2.18 -7.50 -5.94
CA VAL A 466 1.73 -7.24 -4.56
C VAL A 466 2.80 -6.42 -3.82
N GLY A 467 2.35 -5.40 -3.08
CA GLY A 467 3.22 -4.54 -2.28
C GLY A 467 3.98 -3.47 -3.06
N ILE A 468 3.79 -3.34 -4.39
CA ILE A 468 4.47 -2.30 -5.18
C ILE A 468 4.04 -0.90 -4.74
N GLY A 469 2.74 -0.66 -4.53
CA GLY A 469 2.23 0.63 -4.03
C GLY A 469 2.86 1.01 -2.68
N ASP A 470 2.83 0.07 -1.74
CA ASP A 470 3.46 0.22 -0.42
C ASP A 470 4.96 0.57 -0.53
N THR A 471 5.69 -0.09 -1.45
CA THR A 471 7.10 0.19 -1.73
C THR A 471 7.31 1.61 -2.30
N ILE A 472 6.43 2.06 -3.19
CA ILE A 472 6.47 3.41 -3.78
C ILE A 472 6.30 4.46 -2.69
N SER A 473 5.24 4.34 -1.89
CA SER A 473 4.94 5.30 -0.83
C SER A 473 6.01 5.31 0.26
N ALA A 474 6.48 4.14 0.71
CA ALA A 474 7.53 4.04 1.71
C ALA A 474 8.89 4.56 1.23
N GLY A 475 9.30 4.19 0.02
CA GLY A 475 10.54 4.66 -0.59
C GLY A 475 10.57 6.19 -0.70
N ALA A 476 9.50 6.78 -1.23
CA ALA A 476 9.40 8.22 -1.40
C ALA A 476 9.38 8.96 -0.06
N PHE A 477 8.60 8.46 0.91
CA PHE A 477 8.48 9.11 2.22
C PHE A 477 9.79 9.02 3.02
N ALA A 478 10.46 7.86 3.03
CA ALA A 478 11.75 7.69 3.68
C ALA A 478 12.83 8.57 3.04
N ALA A 479 12.95 8.59 1.71
CA ALA A 479 13.93 9.43 1.01
C ALA A 479 13.70 10.93 1.25
N MET A 480 12.44 11.37 1.29
CA MET A 480 12.07 12.75 1.63
C MET A 480 12.52 13.12 3.04
N LEU A 481 12.19 12.32 4.05
CA LEU A 481 12.60 12.59 5.44
C LEU A 481 14.12 12.54 5.61
N ALA A 482 14.77 11.58 4.95
CA ALA A 482 16.22 11.46 4.92
C ALA A 482 16.87 12.74 4.39
N LYS A 483 16.34 13.30 3.30
CA LYS A 483 16.83 14.57 2.74
C LYS A 483 16.60 15.75 3.68
N MET A 484 15.46 15.81 4.38
CA MET A 484 15.22 16.84 5.40
C MET A 484 16.26 16.78 6.52
N LYS A 485 16.54 15.59 7.04
CA LYS A 485 17.53 15.35 8.10
C LYS A 485 18.96 15.66 7.64
N GLN A 486 19.30 15.30 6.40
CA GLN A 486 20.60 15.63 5.80
C GLN A 486 20.84 17.16 5.81
N LYS A 487 19.86 17.94 5.35
CA LYS A 487 19.93 19.41 5.34
C LYS A 487 20.04 20.01 6.74
N GLN A 488 19.28 19.48 7.69
CA GLN A 488 19.36 19.90 9.09
C GLN A 488 20.75 19.63 9.70
N ALA A 489 21.44 18.58 9.22
CA ALA A 489 22.82 18.28 9.59
C ALA A 489 23.87 19.15 8.85
N GLY A 490 23.45 20.08 7.99
CA GLY A 490 24.33 21.02 7.28
C GLY A 490 25.06 20.42 6.07
N LYS A 491 24.52 19.34 5.49
CA LYS A 491 24.99 18.75 4.22
C LYS A 491 23.88 18.77 3.18
#